data_AF-A0A1S7PMH3-F1
#
_entry.id   AF-A0A1S7PMH3-F1
#
_cell.length_a   1.000
_cell.length_b   1.000
_cell.length_c   1.000
_cell.angle_alpha   90.00
_cell.angle_beta   90.00
_cell.angle_gamma   90.00
#
_symmetry.space_group_name_H-M   'P 1'
#
loop_
_entity.id
_entity.type
_entity.pdbx_description
1 polymer ?
#
loop_
_entity_poly.entity_id
_entity_poly.type
_entity_poly.pdbx_seq_one_letter_code
_entity_poly.pdbx_strand_id
1 'polypeptide(L)'
;MADFLKTIGNALRATQAASQNINNGISELRRHIQDIKRERSKVVDLPISKEETLERVDAMIDHLTRDARYFYPDPKDISRPGFSANNISAISILIAQRASDMAEKMKRDVEDFYASAVGITSDERENRLRDIDRKILDAELAEESLIRAAENSGFPILRRRDADPRAVLAHDKVLP
;
A
#
# COMPACT_ATOMS: atom_id res chain seq x y z
N MET A 1 32.61 -35.50 -41.62
CA MET A 1 31.18 -35.14 -41.44
C MET A 1 30.64 -35.46 -40.04
N ALA A 2 30.90 -36.65 -39.48
CA ALA A 2 30.39 -37.02 -38.14
C ALA A 2 30.85 -36.07 -37.01
N ASP A 3 32.12 -35.65 -37.00
CA ASP A 3 32.62 -34.72 -35.96
C ASP A 3 31.98 -33.33 -36.03
N PHE A 4 31.72 -32.82 -37.23
CA PHE A 4 31.06 -31.53 -37.42
C PHE A 4 29.63 -31.55 -36.85
N LEU A 5 28.87 -32.61 -37.13
CA LEU A 5 27.51 -32.79 -36.59
C LEU A 5 27.52 -32.90 -35.06
N LYS A 6 28.52 -33.59 -34.49
CA LYS A 6 28.71 -33.69 -33.03
C LYS A 6 28.99 -32.32 -32.40
N THR A 7 29.83 -31.50 -33.03
CA THR A 7 30.13 -30.14 -32.56
C THR A 7 28.89 -29.25 -32.58
N ILE A 8 28.10 -29.28 -33.66
CA ILE A 8 26.84 -28.54 -33.73
C ILE A 8 25.86 -29.01 -32.65
N GLY A 9 25.71 -30.32 -32.47
CA GLY A 9 24.82 -30.88 -31.45
C GLY A 9 25.19 -30.45 -30.03
N ASN A 10 26.49 -30.41 -29.71
CA ASN A 10 26.96 -29.92 -28.42
C ASN A 10 26.72 -28.42 -28.24
N ALA A 11 26.96 -27.61 -29.28
CA ALA A 11 26.71 -26.16 -29.25
C ALA A 11 25.22 -25.83 -29.05
N LEU A 12 24.33 -26.58 -29.72
CA LEU A 12 22.88 -26.42 -29.56
C LEU A 12 22.42 -26.74 -28.13
N ARG A 13 22.91 -27.84 -27.54
CA ARG A 13 22.59 -28.20 -26.15
C ARG A 13 23.10 -27.16 -25.15
N ALA A 14 24.31 -26.64 -25.35
CA ALA A 14 24.86 -25.59 -24.51
C ALA A 14 24.02 -24.30 -24.60
N THR A 15 23.59 -23.92 -25.80
CA THR A 15 22.72 -22.76 -26.03
C THR A 15 21.35 -22.94 -25.37
N GLN A 16 20.76 -24.14 -25.50
CA GLN A 16 19.48 -24.47 -24.86
C GLN A 16 19.58 -24.43 -23.33
N ALA A 17 20.65 -24.99 -22.75
CA ALA A 17 20.90 -24.94 -21.32
C ALA A 17 21.10 -23.49 -20.82
N ALA A 18 21.85 -22.67 -21.56
CA ALA A 18 22.03 -21.26 -21.23
C ALA A 18 20.69 -20.50 -21.25
N SER A 19 19.87 -20.69 -22.29
CA SER A 19 18.54 -20.09 -22.39
C SER A 19 17.64 -20.51 -21.22
N GLN A 20 17.66 -21.80 -20.86
CA GLN A 20 16.88 -22.30 -19.73
C GLN A 20 17.34 -21.70 -18.40
N ASN A 21 18.64 -21.58 -18.18
CA ASN A 21 19.20 -20.97 -16.98
C ASN A 21 18.82 -19.47 -16.87
N ILE A 22 18.89 -18.73 -17.98
CA ILE A 22 18.46 -17.32 -18.03
C ILE A 22 16.97 -17.22 -17.68
N ASN A 23 16.12 -18.01 -18.34
CA ASN A 23 14.67 -17.99 -18.09
C ASN A 23 14.32 -18.34 -16.65
N ASN A 24 15.03 -19.30 -16.05
CA ASN A 24 14.87 -19.66 -14.64
C ASN A 24 15.25 -18.50 -13.73
N GLY A 25 16.41 -17.86 -13.98
CA GLY A 25 16.87 -16.70 -13.20
C GLY A 25 15.89 -15.52 -13.26
N ILE A 26 15.37 -15.19 -14.46
CA ILE A 26 14.33 -14.16 -14.61
C ILE A 26 13.05 -14.56 -13.87
N SER A 27 12.64 -15.82 -13.97
CA SER A 27 11.44 -16.31 -13.30
C SER A 27 11.57 -16.27 -11.77
N GLU A 28 12.76 -16.53 -11.24
CA GLU A 28 13.09 -16.37 -9.82
C GLU A 28 13.03 -14.91 -9.37
N LEU A 29 13.67 -14.00 -10.11
CA LEU A 29 13.59 -12.56 -9.83
C LEU A 29 12.15 -12.04 -9.87
N ARG A 30 11.36 -12.46 -10.86
CA ARG A 30 9.94 -12.08 -10.96
C ARG A 30 9.13 -12.58 -9.77
N ARG A 31 9.36 -13.82 -9.32
CA ARG A 31 8.71 -14.35 -8.11
C ARG A 31 9.08 -13.51 -6.89
N HIS A 32 10.37 -13.19 -6.74
CA HIS A 32 10.86 -12.36 -5.65
C HIS A 32 10.23 -10.96 -5.64
N ILE A 33 10.14 -10.30 -6.81
CA ILE A 33 9.47 -9.00 -6.95
C ILE A 33 8.00 -9.09 -6.51
N GLN A 34 7.29 -10.15 -6.91
CA GLN A 34 5.91 -10.37 -6.49
C GLN A 34 5.78 -10.61 -4.98
N ASP A 35 6.73 -11.32 -4.36
CA ASP A 35 6.79 -11.49 -2.91
C ASP A 35 6.95 -10.16 -2.18
N ILE A 36 7.85 -9.30 -2.65
CA ILE A 36 8.05 -7.96 -2.07
C ILE A 36 6.81 -7.07 -2.30
N LYS A 37 6.18 -7.12 -3.48
CA LYS A 37 4.90 -6.40 -3.73
C LYS A 37 3.78 -6.88 -2.79
N ARG A 38 3.73 -8.18 -2.46
CA ARG A 38 2.80 -8.72 -1.46
C ARG A 38 3.11 -8.20 -0.05
N GLU A 39 4.39 -8.13 0.33
CA GLU A 39 4.81 -7.53 1.60
C GLU A 39 4.38 -6.06 1.69
N ARG A 40 4.56 -5.30 0.61
CA ARG A 40 4.08 -3.92 0.49
C ARG A 40 2.59 -3.80 0.79
N SER A 41 1.76 -4.65 0.15
CA SER A 41 0.31 -4.65 0.39
C SER A 41 -0.02 -4.89 1.86
N LYS A 42 0.65 -5.85 2.50
CA LYS A 42 0.45 -6.12 3.93
C LYS A 42 0.73 -4.88 4.78
N VAL A 43 1.79 -4.12 4.47
CA VAL A 43 2.11 -2.88 5.20
C VAL A 43 1.08 -1.77 4.94
N VAL A 44 0.53 -1.68 3.72
CA VAL A 44 -0.56 -0.73 3.43
C VAL A 44 -1.80 -1.05 4.26
N ASP A 45 -2.13 -2.34 4.38
CA ASP A 45 -3.35 -2.80 5.05
C ASP A 45 -3.26 -2.83 6.58
N LEU A 46 -2.08 -2.62 7.18
CA LEU A 46 -1.93 -2.58 8.64
C LEU A 46 -2.77 -1.45 9.25
N PRO A 47 -3.41 -1.65 10.41
CA PRO A 47 -4.03 -0.55 11.15
C PRO A 47 -3.02 0.55 11.49
N ILE A 48 -3.50 1.78 11.61
CA ILE A 48 -2.71 2.89 12.17
C ILE A 48 -2.45 2.65 13.67
N SER A 49 -1.71 3.52 14.36
CA SER A 49 -1.52 3.34 15.79
C SER A 49 -2.84 3.50 16.54
N LYS A 50 -2.91 2.89 17.72
CA LYS A 50 -4.06 3.02 18.61
C LYS A 50 -4.28 4.48 18.98
N GLU A 51 -3.21 5.19 19.32
CA GLU A 51 -3.21 6.59 19.69
C GLU A 51 -3.78 7.47 18.56
N GLU A 52 -3.28 7.30 17.33
CA GLU A 52 -3.82 8.01 16.15
C GLU A 52 -5.29 7.65 15.90
N THR A 53 -5.71 6.42 16.17
CA THR A 53 -7.12 6.01 16.04
C THR A 53 -8.01 6.71 17.06
N LEU A 54 -7.56 6.80 18.32
CA LEU A 54 -8.28 7.50 19.38
C LEU A 54 -8.40 9.01 19.08
N GLU A 55 -7.32 9.63 18.58
CA GLU A 55 -7.35 11.02 18.11
C GLU A 55 -8.34 11.23 16.96
N ARG A 56 -8.43 10.28 16.02
CA ARG A 56 -9.43 10.34 14.94
C ARG A 56 -10.86 10.19 15.44
N VAL A 57 -11.10 9.38 16.47
CA VAL A 57 -12.41 9.29 17.12
C VAL A 57 -12.79 10.64 17.71
N ASP A 58 -11.88 11.28 18.45
CA ASP A 58 -12.11 12.59 19.05
C ASP A 58 -12.38 13.66 17.98
N ALA A 59 -11.54 13.73 16.94
CA ALA A 59 -11.71 14.67 15.84
C ALA A 59 -13.06 14.46 15.09
N MET A 60 -13.47 13.21 14.90
CA MET A 60 -14.76 12.89 14.28
C MET A 60 -15.94 13.34 15.15
N ILE A 61 -15.91 13.05 16.45
CA ILE A 61 -16.97 13.45 17.38
C ILE A 61 -17.03 14.97 17.52
N ASP A 62 -15.89 15.65 17.58
CA ASP A 62 -15.82 17.10 17.61
C ASP A 62 -16.42 17.73 16.35
N HIS A 63 -16.13 17.14 15.17
CA HIS A 63 -16.72 17.59 13.91
C HIS A 63 -18.25 17.47 13.92
N LEU A 64 -18.78 16.30 14.31
CA LEU A 64 -20.22 16.06 14.39
C LEU A 64 -20.90 16.97 15.43
N THR A 65 -20.25 17.21 16.56
CA THR A 65 -20.80 18.02 17.65
C THR A 65 -20.82 19.50 17.31
N ARG A 66 -19.82 20.00 16.57
CA ARG A 66 -19.78 21.40 16.11
C ARG A 66 -21.00 21.73 15.24
N ASP A 67 -21.30 20.86 14.29
CA ASP A 67 -22.46 21.03 13.41
C ASP A 67 -23.76 20.90 14.20
N ALA A 68 -23.84 19.91 15.10
CA ALA A 68 -25.01 19.70 15.94
C ALA A 68 -25.33 20.90 16.86
N ARG A 69 -24.30 21.55 17.43
CA ARG A 69 -24.46 22.74 18.27
C ARG A 69 -25.00 23.94 17.50
N TYR A 70 -24.66 24.08 16.21
CA TYR A 70 -25.20 25.14 15.37
C TYR A 70 -26.72 25.04 15.22
N PHE A 71 -27.25 23.82 15.16
CA PHE A 71 -28.69 23.57 15.07
C PHE A 71 -29.39 23.45 16.42
N TYR A 72 -28.65 23.57 17.53
CA TYR A 72 -29.21 23.50 18.87
C TYR A 72 -29.74 24.88 19.27
N PRO A 73 -31.06 25.05 19.53
CA PRO A 73 -31.62 26.35 19.87
C PRO A 73 -31.13 26.85 21.23
N ASP A 74 -30.71 28.11 21.31
CA ASP A 74 -30.43 28.79 22.58
C ASP A 74 -31.74 28.93 23.37
N PRO A 75 -31.77 28.69 24.70
CA PRO A 75 -32.93 28.97 25.54
C PRO A 75 -33.55 30.37 25.34
N LYS A 76 -32.74 31.36 24.97
CA LYS A 76 -33.19 32.71 24.61
C LYS A 76 -34.00 32.76 23.32
N ASP A 77 -33.71 31.90 22.34
CA ASP A 77 -34.50 31.82 21.12
C ASP A 77 -35.82 31.10 21.37
N ILE A 78 -35.81 30.04 22.18
CA ILE A 78 -37.01 29.28 22.56
C ILE A 78 -38.01 30.15 23.33
N SER A 79 -37.52 31.07 24.15
CA SER A 79 -38.38 31.95 24.96
C SER A 79 -39.04 33.09 24.16
N ARG A 80 -38.75 33.24 22.86
CA ARG A 80 -39.38 34.28 22.02
C ARG A 80 -40.78 33.84 21.55
N PRO A 81 -41.80 34.73 21.55
CA PRO A 81 -43.16 34.40 21.12
C PRO A 81 -43.31 33.88 19.68
N GLY A 82 -42.34 34.17 18.81
CA GLY A 82 -42.31 33.73 17.41
C GLY A 82 -41.41 32.53 17.13
N PHE A 83 -40.92 31.84 18.17
CA PHE A 83 -40.06 30.67 17.99
C PHE A 83 -40.79 29.56 17.23
N SER A 84 -40.09 28.93 16.29
CA SER A 84 -40.55 27.76 15.56
C SER A 84 -39.44 26.72 15.50
N ALA A 85 -39.78 25.47 15.83
CA ALA A 85 -38.85 24.34 15.77
C ALA A 85 -38.73 23.73 14.35
N ASN A 86 -39.32 24.35 13.34
CA ASN A 86 -39.27 23.90 11.95
C ASN A 86 -37.83 24.01 11.46
N ASN A 87 -37.05 22.92 11.59
CA ASN A 87 -35.68 22.65 11.10
C ASN A 87 -34.75 22.00 12.14
N ILE A 88 -35.24 21.68 13.35
CA ILE A 88 -34.38 20.97 14.32
C ILE A 88 -34.34 19.48 13.97
N SER A 89 -33.17 19.00 13.57
CA SER A 89 -32.93 17.57 13.36
C SER A 89 -32.84 16.84 14.70
N ALA A 90 -33.70 15.85 14.92
CA ALA A 90 -33.65 15.00 16.12
C ALA A 90 -32.30 14.30 16.28
N ILE A 91 -31.65 13.95 15.16
CA ILE A 91 -30.30 13.36 15.16
C ILE A 91 -29.28 14.37 15.69
N SER A 92 -29.36 15.64 15.28
CA SER A 92 -28.46 16.69 15.76
C SER A 92 -28.64 16.95 17.26
N ILE A 93 -29.87 16.96 17.77
CA ILE A 93 -30.11 17.04 19.23
C ILE A 93 -29.46 15.88 19.97
N LEU A 94 -29.65 14.64 19.47
CA LEU A 94 -29.07 13.45 20.08
C LEU A 94 -27.54 13.50 20.09
N ILE A 95 -26.91 13.88 18.97
CA ILE A 95 -25.46 14.07 18.88
C ILE A 95 -25.01 15.15 19.88
N ALA A 96 -25.66 16.32 19.91
CA ALA A 96 -25.29 17.40 20.82
C ALA A 96 -25.36 16.99 22.30
N GLN A 97 -26.31 16.13 22.66
CA GLN A 97 -26.53 15.69 24.05
C GLN A 97 -25.71 14.45 24.43
N ARG A 98 -25.36 13.58 23.47
CA ARG A 98 -24.76 12.26 23.72
C ARG A 98 -23.38 12.07 23.11
N ALA A 99 -22.80 13.11 22.52
CA ALA A 99 -21.47 13.05 21.90
C ALA A 99 -20.40 12.44 22.82
N SER A 100 -20.39 12.80 24.10
CA SER A 100 -19.44 12.26 25.08
C SER A 100 -19.62 10.76 25.28
N ASP A 101 -20.87 10.30 25.45
CA ASP A 101 -21.19 8.88 25.63
C ASP A 101 -20.79 8.06 24.39
N MET A 102 -21.01 8.63 23.20
CA MET A 102 -20.62 8.04 21.92
C MET A 102 -19.10 7.94 21.78
N ALA A 103 -18.36 9.02 22.10
CA ALA A 103 -16.91 9.02 22.08
C ALA A 103 -16.34 7.96 23.02
N GLU A 104 -16.80 7.92 24.27
CA GLU A 104 -16.36 6.94 25.26
C GLU A 104 -16.63 5.50 24.83
N LYS A 105 -17.81 5.25 24.23
CA LYS A 105 -18.10 3.93 23.67
C LYS A 105 -17.14 3.58 22.53
N MET A 106 -16.96 4.48 21.56
CA MET A 106 -16.08 4.23 20.42
C MET A 106 -14.62 4.01 20.85
N LYS A 107 -14.14 4.76 21.85
CA LYS A 107 -12.81 4.57 22.42
C LYS A 107 -12.66 3.18 23.04
N ARG A 108 -13.66 2.67 23.76
CA ARG A 108 -13.64 1.28 24.26
C ARG A 108 -13.64 0.26 23.12
N ASP A 109 -14.43 0.48 22.09
CA ASP A 109 -14.45 -0.41 20.92
C ASP A 109 -13.06 -0.41 20.22
N VAL A 110 -12.35 0.72 20.20
CA VAL A 110 -10.96 0.84 19.73
C VAL A 110 -9.99 0.07 20.65
N GLU A 111 -10.11 0.22 21.97
CA GLU A 111 -9.33 -0.57 22.94
C GLU A 111 -9.47 -2.07 22.72
N ASP A 112 -10.71 -2.56 22.55
CA ASP A 112 -11.01 -3.96 22.32
C ASP A 112 -10.42 -4.46 20.98
N PHE A 113 -10.46 -3.64 19.93
CA PHE A 113 -9.84 -3.95 18.65
C PHE A 113 -8.31 -4.09 18.77
N TYR A 114 -7.64 -3.14 19.43
CA TYR A 114 -6.19 -3.16 19.62
C TYR A 114 -5.71 -4.12 20.71
N ALA A 115 -6.61 -4.79 21.44
CA ALA A 115 -6.24 -5.90 22.31
C ALA A 115 -5.67 -7.10 21.53
N SER A 116 -6.01 -7.21 20.23
CA SER A 116 -5.55 -8.30 19.34
C SER A 116 -4.84 -7.84 18.07
N ALA A 117 -5.04 -6.58 17.65
CA ALA A 117 -4.39 -6.00 16.48
C ALA A 117 -3.16 -5.16 16.87
N VAL A 118 -2.07 -5.30 16.12
CA VAL A 118 -0.90 -4.42 16.23
C VAL A 118 -1.00 -3.34 15.14
N GLY A 119 -1.17 -2.10 15.56
CA GLY A 119 -1.10 -0.92 14.69
C GLY A 119 0.33 -0.44 14.50
N ILE A 120 0.57 0.34 13.45
CA ILE A 120 1.83 1.07 13.24
C ILE A 120 1.55 2.56 13.04
N THR A 121 2.49 3.42 13.45
CA THR A 121 2.36 4.87 13.25
C THR A 121 2.41 5.22 11.77
N SER A 122 1.91 6.40 11.42
CA SER A 122 1.97 6.91 10.04
C SER A 122 3.43 7.04 9.54
N ASP A 123 4.35 7.52 10.38
CA ASP A 123 5.78 7.64 10.05
C ASP A 123 6.45 6.28 9.85
N GLU A 124 6.15 5.31 10.71
CA GLU A 124 6.68 3.96 10.59
C GLU A 124 6.21 3.30 9.29
N ARG A 125 4.93 3.47 8.96
CA ARG A 125 4.37 2.99 7.70
C ARG A 125 5.08 3.61 6.50
N GLU A 126 5.27 4.93 6.50
CA GLU A 126 5.95 5.62 5.40
C GLU A 126 7.37 5.10 5.22
N ASN A 127 8.13 4.97 6.32
CA ASN A 127 9.50 4.46 6.27
C ASN A 127 9.55 3.01 5.75
N ARG A 128 8.69 2.12 6.25
CA ARG A 128 8.61 0.73 5.78
C ARG A 128 8.25 0.66 4.30
N LEU A 129 7.28 1.47 3.85
CA LEU A 129 6.89 1.51 2.43
C LEU A 129 8.03 2.03 1.56
N ARG A 130 8.75 3.07 1.99
CA ARG A 130 9.91 3.61 1.28
C ARG A 130 11.02 2.57 1.12
N ASP A 131 11.31 1.81 2.18
CA ASP A 131 12.30 0.74 2.16
C ASP A 131 11.88 -0.41 1.23
N ILE A 132 10.60 -0.80 1.27
CA ILE A 132 10.05 -1.83 0.38
C ILE A 132 10.07 -1.37 -1.08
N ASP A 133 9.67 -0.12 -1.36
CA ASP A 133 9.67 0.45 -2.71
C ASP A 133 11.09 0.53 -3.28
N ARG A 134 12.09 0.82 -2.45
CA ARG A 134 13.51 0.71 -2.84
C ARG A 134 13.90 -0.71 -3.19
N LYS A 135 13.54 -1.70 -2.36
CA LYS A 135 13.83 -3.13 -2.65
C LYS A 135 13.17 -3.61 -3.95
N ILE A 136 11.94 -3.17 -4.23
CA ILE A 136 11.25 -3.46 -5.49
C ILE A 136 12.05 -2.88 -6.65
N LEU A 137 12.44 -1.61 -6.58
CA LEU A 137 13.21 -0.95 -7.64
C LEU A 137 14.56 -1.64 -7.86
N ASP A 138 15.30 -1.96 -6.80
CA ASP A 138 16.60 -2.64 -6.88
C ASP A 138 16.45 -4.03 -7.54
N ALA A 139 15.39 -4.78 -7.19
CA ALA A 139 15.11 -6.07 -7.82
C ALA A 139 14.68 -5.94 -9.29
N GLU A 140 13.93 -4.89 -9.66
CA GLU A 140 13.55 -4.61 -11.05
C GLU A 140 14.73 -4.14 -11.90
N LEU A 141 15.69 -3.40 -11.32
CA LEU A 141 16.96 -3.06 -11.99
C LEU A 141 17.80 -4.32 -12.25
N ALA A 142 17.84 -5.26 -11.31
CA ALA A 142 18.50 -6.55 -11.51
C ALA A 142 17.81 -7.40 -12.60
N GLU A 143 16.47 -7.41 -12.64
CA GLU A 143 15.69 -8.04 -13.72
C GLU A 143 16.07 -7.43 -15.09
N GLU A 144 16.08 -6.10 -15.20
CA GLU A 144 16.42 -5.42 -16.46
C GLU A 144 17.87 -5.67 -16.88
N SER A 145 18.84 -5.66 -15.95
CA SER A 145 20.24 -6.01 -16.24
C SER A 145 20.35 -7.40 -16.87
N LEU A 146 19.64 -8.39 -16.31
CA LEU A 146 19.65 -9.76 -16.81
C LEU A 146 18.90 -9.90 -18.15
N ILE A 147 17.82 -9.15 -18.36
CA ILE A 147 17.12 -9.06 -19.66
C ILE A 147 18.05 -8.49 -20.73
N ARG A 148 18.74 -7.37 -20.46
CA ARG A 148 19.67 -6.77 -21.43
C ARG A 148 20.84 -7.68 -21.75
N ALA A 149 21.40 -8.36 -20.74
CA ALA A 149 22.47 -9.33 -20.95
C ALA A 149 22.00 -10.51 -21.84
N ALA A 150 20.76 -10.99 -21.64
CA ALA A 150 20.15 -12.02 -22.46
C ALA A 150 19.90 -11.55 -23.90
N GLU A 151 19.34 -10.35 -24.07
CA GLU A 151 19.08 -9.73 -25.38
C GLU A 151 20.38 -9.52 -26.16
N ASN A 152 21.43 -9.01 -25.51
CA ASN A 152 22.77 -8.85 -26.10
C ASN A 152 23.41 -10.20 -26.50
N SER A 153 23.00 -11.29 -25.85
CA SER A 153 23.40 -12.66 -26.18
C SER A 153 22.50 -13.32 -27.25
N GLY A 154 21.56 -12.57 -27.82
CA GLY A 154 20.64 -13.04 -28.86
C GLY A 154 19.40 -13.78 -28.34
N PHE A 155 19.11 -13.72 -27.03
CA PHE A 155 17.90 -14.29 -26.44
C PHE A 155 16.86 -13.18 -26.21
N PRO A 156 15.82 -13.07 -27.05
CA PRO A 156 14.78 -12.06 -26.84
C PRO A 156 13.95 -12.42 -25.60
N ILE A 157 13.90 -11.51 -24.63
CA ILE A 157 13.06 -11.67 -23.44
C ILE A 157 12.03 -10.55 -23.38
N LEU A 158 10.77 -10.93 -23.20
CA LEU A 158 9.69 -9.96 -23.01
C LEU A 158 9.76 -9.36 -21.60
N ARG A 159 9.78 -8.02 -21.56
CA ARG A 159 9.60 -7.24 -20.33
C ARG A 159 8.18 -7.40 -19.82
N ARG A 160 8.00 -7.29 -18.49
CA ARG A 160 6.66 -7.31 -17.88
C ARG A 160 5.94 -6.00 -18.18
N ARG A 161 4.61 -6.08 -18.30
CA ARG A 161 3.76 -4.89 -18.52
C ARG A 161 3.76 -3.95 -17.31
N ASP A 162 4.01 -4.47 -16.11
CA ASP A 162 3.96 -3.75 -14.84
C ASP A 162 5.35 -3.34 -14.31
N ALA A 163 6.41 -3.45 -15.12
CA ALA A 163 7.76 -3.06 -14.72
C ALA A 163 7.86 -1.55 -14.50
N ASP A 164 8.58 -1.11 -13.46
CA ASP A 164 8.79 0.31 -13.20
C ASP A 164 9.57 0.95 -14.37
N PRO A 165 9.07 2.05 -14.96
CA PRO A 165 9.74 2.72 -16.06
C PRO A 165 11.15 3.21 -15.70
N ARG A 166 11.43 3.50 -14.42
CA ARG A 166 12.77 3.86 -13.93
C ARG A 166 13.76 2.72 -14.07
N ALA A 167 13.33 1.48 -13.88
CA ALA A 167 14.17 0.30 -14.08
C ALA A 167 14.38 0.03 -15.58
N VAL A 168 13.29 0.00 -16.36
CA VAL A 168 13.34 -0.28 -17.81
C VAL A 168 14.19 0.74 -18.57
N LEU A 169 14.09 2.02 -18.21
CA LEU A 169 14.81 3.13 -18.85
C LEU A 169 16.13 3.47 -18.15
N ALA A 170 16.59 2.65 -17.20
CA ALA A 170 17.84 2.90 -16.49
C ALA A 170 19.03 2.92 -17.46
N HIS A 171 19.98 3.83 -17.21
CA HIS A 171 21.24 3.87 -17.94
C HIS A 171 22.16 2.71 -17.48
N ASP A 172 22.94 2.11 -18.38
CA ASP A 172 23.76 0.92 -18.09
C ASP A 172 24.69 1.07 -16.88
N LYS A 173 25.19 2.29 -16.64
CA LYS A 173 26.01 2.64 -15.45
C LYS A 173 25.33 2.44 -14.10
N VAL A 174 24.00 2.33 -14.07
CA VAL A 174 23.20 2.23 -12.84
C VAL A 174 22.65 0.80 -12.66
N LEU A 175 22.79 -0.04 -13.69
CA LEU A 175 22.42 -1.45 -13.61
C LEU A 175 23.51 -2.21 -12.84
N PRO A 176 23.12 -3.20 -12.00
CA PRO A 176 24.06 -4.08 -11.32
C PRO A 176 24.75 -5.05 -12.28
#